data_AF-A0A9W5KCE2-F1
#
_entry.id   AF-A0A9W5KCE2-F1
#
_cell.length_a   1.000
_cell.length_b   1.000
_cell.length_c   1.000
_cell.angle_alpha   90.00
_cell.angle_beta   90.00
_cell.angle_gamma   90.00
#
_symmetry.space_group_name_H-M   'P 1'
#
loop_
_entity.id
_entity.type
_entity.pdbx_description
1 polymer ?
#
loop_
_entity_poly.entity_id
_entity_poly.type
_entity_poly.pdbx_seq_one_letter_code
_entity_poly.pdbx_strand_id
1 'polypeptide(L)'
;MEGYIDDLLRRIADEETDIWHRAYDEAKALNDLLIFPYLQGKLSKAKKVSMKKDIYYLMTKLAINTKEICIADYLIDCLEYEDSPTLLSELLSNIYTLPVVSSTNKIIPYIYHKNDSVRFLHKFVDREEVLKTFDKVYKKRGNLFMSERKWLRDNIAYFQEKDRM
;
A
#
# COMPACT_ATOMS: atom_id res chain seq x y z
N MET A 1 -1.94 26.54 -1.27
CA MET A 1 -1.49 25.14 -1.10
C MET A 1 -2.62 24.27 -0.56
N GLU A 2 -3.19 24.57 0.62
CA GLU A 2 -4.33 23.82 1.16
C GLU A 2 -5.57 23.83 0.24
N GLY A 3 -5.95 25.00 -0.27
CA GLY A 3 -7.07 25.13 -1.22
C GLY A 3 -6.86 24.38 -2.54
N TYR A 4 -5.60 24.16 -2.94
CA TYR A 4 -5.29 23.34 -4.12
C TYR A 4 -5.53 21.85 -3.84
N ILE A 5 -5.14 21.36 -2.66
CA ILE A 5 -5.39 19.97 -2.27
C ILE A 5 -6.88 19.70 -2.04
N ASP A 6 -7.61 20.67 -1.49
CA ASP A 6 -9.06 20.55 -1.36
C ASP A 6 -9.77 20.51 -2.72
N ASP A 7 -9.34 21.32 -3.68
CA ASP A 7 -9.86 21.23 -5.04
C ASP A 7 -9.49 19.91 -5.72
N LEU A 8 -8.24 19.44 -5.56
CA LEU A 8 -7.77 18.18 -6.12
C LEU A 8 -8.57 16.99 -5.56
N LEU A 9 -8.77 16.93 -4.24
CA LEU A 9 -9.59 15.91 -3.58
C LEU A 9 -11.05 15.97 -4.04
N ARG A 10 -11.60 17.17 -4.23
CA ARG A 10 -12.95 17.35 -4.76
C ARG A 10 -13.08 16.80 -6.18
N ARG A 11 -12.11 17.07 -7.06
CA ARG A 11 -12.08 16.57 -8.45
C ARG A 11 -11.82 15.06 -8.53
N ILE A 12 -11.05 14.51 -7.59
CA ILE A 12 -10.85 13.06 -7.43
C ILE A 12 -12.14 12.36 -6.95
N ALA A 13 -13.01 13.06 -6.23
CA ALA A 13 -14.30 12.51 -5.82
C ALA A 13 -15.43 12.76 -6.85
N ASP A 14 -15.10 13.35 -8.00
CA ASP A 14 -16.08 13.70 -9.03
C ASP A 14 -16.58 12.46 -9.78
N GLU A 15 -17.87 12.45 -10.13
CA GLU A 15 -18.51 11.36 -10.86
C GLU A 15 -18.19 11.43 -12.35
N GLU A 16 -17.79 12.60 -12.86
CA GLU A 16 -17.36 12.76 -14.25
C GLU A 16 -15.97 12.13 -14.45
N THR A 17 -15.94 10.99 -15.14
CA THR A 17 -14.74 10.18 -15.42
C THR A 17 -13.56 10.99 -15.96
N ASP A 18 -13.80 12.00 -16.79
CA ASP A 18 -12.74 12.85 -17.35
C ASP A 18 -12.14 13.81 -16.32
N ILE A 19 -12.96 14.36 -15.41
CA ILE A 19 -12.49 15.19 -14.31
C ILE A 19 -11.68 14.35 -13.34
N TRP A 20 -12.21 13.18 -12.99
CA TRP A 20 -11.58 12.18 -12.14
C TRP A 20 -10.19 11.76 -12.65
N HIS A 21 -10.09 11.31 -13.91
CA HIS A 21 -8.83 10.89 -14.50
C HIS A 21 -7.79 12.00 -14.51
N ARG A 22 -8.17 13.21 -14.93
CA ARG A 22 -7.27 14.37 -14.94
C ARG A 22 -6.72 14.69 -13.55
N ALA A 23 -7.57 14.63 -12.52
CA ALA A 23 -7.16 14.87 -11.14
C ALA A 23 -6.22 13.77 -10.62
N TYR A 24 -6.48 12.50 -10.98
CA TYR A 24 -5.59 11.39 -10.66
C TYR A 24 -4.22 11.49 -11.34
N ASP A 25 -4.17 12.00 -12.56
CA ASP A 25 -2.93 12.25 -13.29
C ASP A 25 -2.18 13.45 -12.72
N GLU A 26 -2.87 14.54 -12.38
CA GLU A 26 -2.29 15.72 -11.73
C GLU A 26 -1.65 15.37 -10.38
N ALA A 27 -2.29 14.49 -9.60
CA ALA A 27 -1.75 13.98 -8.35
C ALA A 27 -0.41 13.26 -8.52
N LYS A 28 -0.09 12.71 -9.71
CA LYS A 28 1.22 12.08 -9.98
C LYS A 28 2.36 13.10 -9.99
N ALA A 29 2.09 14.40 -10.09
CA ALA A 29 3.09 15.45 -10.04
C ALA A 29 3.31 16.04 -8.63
N LEU A 30 2.57 15.57 -7.61
CA LEU A 30 2.69 16.09 -6.24
C LEU A 30 4.08 15.84 -5.67
N ASN A 31 4.80 16.91 -5.32
CA ASN A 31 6.16 16.84 -4.78
C ASN A 31 6.42 17.83 -3.64
N ASP A 32 5.42 18.61 -3.24
CA ASP A 32 5.56 19.62 -2.18
C ASP A 32 5.32 18.99 -0.81
N LEU A 33 6.39 18.87 -0.02
CA LEU A 33 6.38 18.24 1.30
C LEU A 33 5.53 19.00 2.34
N LEU A 34 5.29 20.30 2.14
CA LEU A 34 4.46 21.10 3.04
C LEU A 34 3.00 20.62 3.04
N ILE A 35 2.59 19.85 2.04
CA ILE A 35 1.26 19.23 1.93
C ILE A 35 1.09 18.05 2.88
N PHE A 36 2.17 17.38 3.29
CA PHE A 36 2.06 16.13 4.06
C PHE A 36 1.33 16.30 5.40
N PRO A 37 1.66 17.28 6.28
CA PRO A 37 0.91 17.50 7.52
C PRO A 37 -0.57 17.81 7.29
N TYR A 38 -0.88 18.51 6.20
CA TYR A 38 -2.26 18.82 5.83
C TYR A 38 -3.05 17.55 5.46
N LEU A 39 -2.44 16.66 4.66
CA LEU A 39 -3.04 15.37 4.33
C LEU A 39 -3.25 14.50 5.58
N GLN A 40 -2.31 14.49 6.53
CA GLN A 40 -2.47 13.78 7.81
C GLN A 40 -3.67 14.33 8.61
N GLY A 41 -3.79 15.66 8.67
CA GLY A 41 -4.92 16.34 9.29
C GLY A 41 -6.26 16.02 8.62
N LYS A 42 -6.30 15.87 7.29
CA LYS A 42 -7.50 15.45 6.55
C LYS A 42 -7.82 13.97 6.79
N LEU A 43 -6.81 13.10 6.79
CA LEU A 43 -6.99 11.67 7.00
C LEU A 43 -7.60 11.36 8.36
N SER A 44 -7.09 11.98 9.43
CA SER A 44 -7.61 11.79 10.80
C SER A 44 -9.07 12.23 10.96
N LYS A 45 -9.54 13.16 10.13
CA LYS A 45 -10.93 13.65 10.12
C LYS A 45 -11.83 12.90 9.12
N ALA A 46 -11.24 12.11 8.22
CA ALA A 46 -11.96 11.44 7.15
C ALA A 46 -12.76 10.25 7.70
N LYS A 47 -14.10 10.34 7.59
CA LYS A 47 -15.02 9.26 7.98
C LYS A 47 -15.38 8.32 6.83
N LYS A 48 -15.34 8.82 5.59
CA LYS A 48 -15.72 8.07 4.40
C LYS A 48 -14.54 7.25 3.89
N VAL A 49 -14.79 5.98 3.56
CA VAL A 49 -13.81 5.08 2.96
C VAL A 49 -13.23 5.66 1.66
N SER A 50 -14.06 6.21 0.77
CA SER A 50 -13.58 6.84 -0.47
C SER A 50 -12.59 7.98 -0.19
N MET A 51 -12.94 8.89 0.72
CA MET A 51 -12.05 10.00 1.07
C MET A 51 -10.70 9.53 1.65
N LYS A 52 -10.71 8.51 2.52
CA LYS A 52 -9.46 7.94 3.05
C LYS A 52 -8.62 7.33 1.92
N LYS A 53 -9.25 6.59 1.01
CA LYS A 53 -8.61 6.00 -0.17
C LYS A 53 -7.88 7.07 -0.99
N ASP A 54 -8.56 8.18 -1.26
CA ASP A 54 -8.02 9.28 -2.06
C ASP A 54 -6.84 9.97 -1.36
N ILE A 55 -6.96 10.20 -0.05
CA ILE A 55 -5.86 10.78 0.74
C ILE A 55 -4.65 9.85 0.78
N TYR A 56 -4.85 8.54 0.96
CA TYR A 56 -3.76 7.56 0.88
C TYR A 56 -3.07 7.56 -0.48
N TYR A 57 -3.84 7.66 -1.56
CA TYR A 57 -3.29 7.78 -2.91
C TYR A 57 -2.41 9.04 -3.05
N LEU A 58 -2.87 10.20 -2.60
CA LEU A 58 -2.09 11.45 -2.65
C LEU A 58 -0.79 11.36 -1.83
N MET A 59 -0.87 10.85 -0.60
CA MET A 59 0.31 10.63 0.25
C MET A 59 1.32 9.68 -0.41
N THR A 60 0.83 8.64 -1.09
CA THR A 60 1.67 7.67 -1.81
C THR A 60 2.40 8.33 -2.98
N LYS A 61 1.71 9.17 -3.78
CA LYS A 61 2.37 9.93 -4.85
C LYS A 61 3.42 10.89 -4.31
N LEU A 62 3.10 11.57 -3.21
CA LEU A 62 4.05 12.44 -2.54
C LEU A 62 5.28 11.66 -2.06
N ALA A 63 5.11 10.51 -1.43
CA ALA A 63 6.21 9.64 -0.98
C ALA A 63 7.09 9.17 -2.15
N ILE A 64 6.49 8.75 -3.27
CA ILE A 64 7.23 8.31 -4.47
C ILE A 64 8.07 9.45 -5.05
N ASN A 65 7.47 10.63 -5.21
CA ASN A 65 8.10 11.75 -5.88
C ASN A 65 9.19 12.42 -5.04
N THR A 66 8.99 12.48 -3.73
CA THR A 66 9.93 13.12 -2.80
C THR A 66 10.97 12.15 -2.25
N LYS A 67 10.68 10.84 -2.31
CA LYS A 67 11.49 9.76 -1.72
C LYS A 67 11.68 9.90 -0.21
N GLU A 68 10.80 10.63 0.46
CA GLU A 68 10.83 10.80 1.90
C GLU A 68 10.34 9.53 2.61
N ILE A 69 11.27 8.91 3.34
CA ILE A 69 11.02 7.66 4.08
C ILE A 69 9.95 7.86 5.16
N CYS A 70 9.88 9.05 5.77
CA CYS A 70 8.91 9.33 6.83
C CYS A 70 7.45 9.26 6.35
N ILE A 71 7.16 9.59 5.09
CA ILE A 71 5.82 9.48 4.51
C ILE A 71 5.50 8.01 4.25
N ALA A 72 6.48 7.26 3.78
CA ALA A 72 6.35 5.82 3.53
C ALA A 72 6.08 5.05 4.83
N ASP A 73 6.83 5.35 5.88
CA ASP A 73 6.67 4.75 7.21
C ASP A 73 5.31 5.14 7.83
N TYR A 74 4.87 6.38 7.66
CA TYR A 74 3.53 6.80 8.09
C TYR A 74 2.42 5.99 7.40
N LEU A 75 2.53 5.75 6.09
CA LEU A 75 1.56 4.91 5.36
C LEU A 75 1.54 3.47 5.89
N ILE A 76 2.68 2.93 6.31
CA ILE A 76 2.77 1.62 6.94
C ILE A 76 2.10 1.65 8.32
N ASP A 77 2.33 2.68 9.13
CA ASP A 77 1.68 2.85 10.43
C ASP A 77 0.16 2.93 10.31
N CYS A 78 -0.35 3.54 9.22
CA CYS A 78 -1.78 3.59 8.94
C CYS A 78 -2.43 2.21 8.81
N LEU A 79 -1.70 1.14 8.47
CA LEU A 79 -2.25 -0.22 8.40
C LEU A 79 -2.86 -0.67 9.73
N GLU A 80 -2.25 -0.28 10.86
CA GLU A 80 -2.69 -0.67 12.21
C GLU A 80 -4.00 -0.02 12.63
N TYR A 81 -4.40 1.07 11.96
CA TYR A 81 -5.59 1.87 12.30
C TYR A 81 -6.76 1.65 11.33
N GLU A 82 -6.60 0.85 10.29
CA GLU A 82 -7.65 0.59 9.30
C GLU A 82 -8.28 -0.80 9.47
N ASP A 83 -9.58 -0.83 9.74
CA ASP A 83 -10.35 -2.08 9.85
C ASP A 83 -10.96 -2.51 8.51
N SER A 84 -11.15 -1.57 7.58
CA SER A 84 -11.82 -1.84 6.31
C SER A 84 -10.93 -2.70 5.41
N PRO A 85 -11.37 -3.91 5.01
CA PRO A 85 -10.57 -4.74 4.12
C PRO A 85 -10.27 -4.08 2.77
N THR A 86 -11.19 -3.24 2.28
CA THR A 86 -11.00 -2.47 1.05
C THR A 86 -9.87 -1.44 1.21
N LEU A 87 -9.85 -0.70 2.32
CA LEU A 87 -8.78 0.28 2.58
C LEU A 87 -7.45 -0.41 2.84
N LEU A 88 -7.44 -1.49 3.61
CA LEU A 88 -6.23 -2.27 3.85
C LEU A 88 -5.64 -2.78 2.52
N SER A 89 -6.47 -3.32 1.64
CA SER A 89 -6.02 -3.80 0.32
C SER A 89 -5.46 -2.66 -0.54
N GLU A 90 -6.12 -1.50 -0.56
CA GLU A 90 -5.62 -0.36 -1.32
C GLU A 90 -4.30 0.18 -0.73
N LEU A 91 -4.25 0.36 0.59
CA LEU A 91 -3.08 0.88 1.29
C LEU A 91 -1.87 -0.05 1.14
N LEU A 92 -2.07 -1.37 1.22
CA LEU A 92 -1.04 -2.35 0.91
C LEU A 92 -0.58 -2.27 -0.55
N SER A 93 -1.50 -2.03 -1.51
CA SER A 93 -1.11 -1.81 -2.91
C SER A 93 -0.29 -0.54 -3.09
N ASN A 94 -0.66 0.53 -2.38
CA ASN A 94 0.10 1.77 -2.37
C ASN A 94 1.50 1.58 -1.77
N ILE A 95 1.61 0.92 -0.61
CA ILE A 95 2.89 0.62 0.05
C ILE A 95 3.80 -0.23 -0.84
N TYR A 96 3.23 -1.17 -1.61
CA TYR A 96 4.00 -1.97 -2.56
C TYR A 96 4.70 -1.11 -3.63
N THR A 97 4.08 0.00 -4.05
CA THR A 97 4.67 0.91 -5.06
C THR A 97 5.74 1.84 -4.51
N LEU A 98 5.97 1.86 -3.20
CA LEU A 98 6.94 2.77 -2.59
C LEU A 98 8.39 2.33 -2.86
N PRO A 99 9.27 3.26 -3.29
CA PRO A 99 10.65 2.92 -3.63
C PRO A 99 11.49 2.57 -2.39
N VAL A 100 11.22 3.23 -1.26
CA VAL A 100 12.00 3.11 -0.01
C VAL A 100 11.06 3.10 1.19
N VAL A 101 11.34 2.22 2.16
CA VAL A 101 10.65 2.07 3.45
C VAL A 101 11.72 1.69 4.49
N SER A 102 11.58 2.11 5.75
CA SER A 102 12.59 1.78 6.77
C SER A 102 12.50 0.32 7.24
N SER A 103 11.28 -0.20 7.37
CA SER A 103 11.01 -1.61 7.67
C SER A 103 9.63 -2.01 7.17
N THR A 104 9.55 -3.24 6.66
CA THR A 104 8.31 -3.90 6.23
C THR A 104 7.76 -4.87 7.28
N ASN A 105 8.34 -4.92 8.49
CA ASN A 105 7.89 -5.84 9.54
C ASN A 105 6.41 -5.70 9.89
N LYS A 106 5.88 -4.46 9.86
CA LYS A 106 4.45 -4.18 10.11
C LYS A 106 3.53 -4.71 9.01
N ILE A 107 4.05 -5.06 7.83
CA ILE A 107 3.29 -5.65 6.73
C ILE A 107 3.08 -7.16 6.96
N ILE A 108 3.94 -7.80 7.77
CA ILE A 108 3.94 -9.26 7.98
C ILE A 108 2.56 -9.83 8.38
N PRO A 109 1.78 -9.23 9.29
CA PRO A 109 0.46 -9.75 9.65
C PRO A 109 -0.51 -9.82 8.47
N TYR A 110 -0.37 -8.93 7.49
CA TYR A 110 -1.24 -8.83 6.32
C TYR A 110 -0.91 -9.86 5.24
N ILE A 111 0.29 -10.45 5.28
CA ILE A 111 0.70 -11.55 4.42
C ILE A 111 -0.18 -12.79 4.63
N TYR A 112 -0.66 -13.02 5.84
CA TYR A 112 -1.49 -14.18 6.21
C TYR A 112 -2.91 -13.81 6.60
N HIS A 113 -3.37 -12.64 6.15
CA HIS A 113 -4.66 -12.13 6.54
C HIS A 113 -5.79 -13.11 6.17
N LYS A 114 -6.81 -13.22 7.03
CA LYS A 114 -7.95 -14.13 6.79
C LYS A 114 -8.79 -13.74 5.58
N ASN A 115 -8.80 -12.45 5.24
CA ASN A 115 -9.45 -11.93 4.04
C ASN A 115 -8.45 -11.99 2.87
N ASP A 116 -8.81 -12.73 1.82
CA ASP A 116 -8.02 -12.92 0.60
C ASP A 116 -7.67 -11.59 -0.09
N SER A 117 -8.56 -10.59 -0.07
CA SER A 117 -8.28 -9.28 -0.68
C SER A 117 -7.18 -8.49 0.03
N VAL A 118 -6.95 -8.78 1.31
CA VAL A 118 -5.91 -8.17 2.16
C VAL A 118 -4.68 -9.08 2.23
N ARG A 119 -4.77 -10.32 1.75
CA ARG A 119 -3.67 -11.27 1.79
C ARG A 119 -2.66 -10.97 0.69
N PHE A 120 -1.58 -10.28 1.03
CA PHE A 120 -0.60 -9.72 0.07
C PHE A 120 0.64 -10.60 -0.18
N LEU A 121 0.55 -11.89 0.11
CA LEU A 121 1.68 -12.84 0.08
C LEU A 121 2.55 -12.77 -1.19
N HIS A 122 1.93 -12.59 -2.37
CA HIS A 122 2.65 -12.58 -3.65
C HIS A 122 3.23 -11.20 -4.02
N LYS A 123 2.74 -10.10 -3.44
CA LYS A 123 3.19 -8.74 -3.82
C LYS A 123 4.47 -8.34 -3.11
N PHE A 124 4.62 -8.63 -1.81
CA PHE A 124 5.80 -8.19 -1.06
C PHE A 124 6.95 -9.20 -1.05
N VAL A 125 6.89 -10.22 -1.91
CA VAL A 125 7.87 -11.31 -1.92
C VAL A 125 9.28 -10.85 -2.29
N ASP A 126 9.47 -9.71 -2.94
CA ASP A 126 10.81 -9.18 -3.22
C ASP A 126 11.43 -8.44 -2.01
N ARG A 127 10.68 -8.26 -0.91
CA ARG A 127 11.18 -7.64 0.32
C ARG A 127 11.80 -8.71 1.23
N GLU A 128 13.07 -8.54 1.59
CA GLU A 128 13.86 -9.55 2.31
C GLU A 128 13.23 -10.01 3.64
N GLU A 129 12.66 -9.09 4.42
CA GLU A 129 11.98 -9.39 5.69
C GLU A 129 10.73 -10.26 5.48
N VAL A 130 10.02 -10.03 4.38
CA VAL A 130 8.84 -10.79 3.97
C VAL A 130 9.23 -12.19 3.53
N LEU A 131 10.31 -12.34 2.75
CA LEU A 131 10.86 -13.64 2.33
C LEU A 131 11.18 -14.56 3.49
N LYS A 132 11.87 -14.05 4.52
CA LYS A 132 12.20 -14.83 5.74
C LYS A 132 10.95 -15.38 6.43
N THR A 133 9.83 -14.65 6.33
CA THR A 133 8.55 -15.09 6.88
C THR A 133 7.85 -16.07 5.93
N PHE A 134 8.00 -15.87 4.63
CA PHE A 134 7.44 -16.69 3.59
C PHE A 134 7.99 -18.13 3.64
N ASP A 135 9.28 -18.33 3.86
CA ASP A 135 9.88 -19.68 4.03
C ASP A 135 9.24 -20.48 5.16
N LYS A 136 8.85 -19.80 6.25
CA LYS A 136 8.15 -20.43 7.37
C LYS A 136 6.74 -20.87 6.99
N VAL A 137 6.08 -20.19 6.05
CA VAL A 137 4.73 -20.54 5.61
C VAL A 137 4.72 -21.49 4.43
N TYR A 138 5.70 -21.42 3.54
CA TYR A 138 5.99 -22.50 2.59
C TYR A 138 6.06 -23.86 3.31
N LYS A 139 6.68 -23.92 4.49
CA LYS A 139 6.80 -25.14 5.31
C LYS A 139 5.47 -25.56 5.96
N LYS A 140 4.47 -24.68 6.07
CA LYS A 140 3.15 -24.92 6.71
C LYS A 140 1.99 -25.06 5.71
N ARG A 141 2.23 -25.64 4.53
CA ARG A 141 1.38 -25.78 3.31
C ARG A 141 -0.17 -25.86 3.43
N GLY A 142 -0.76 -26.08 4.59
CA GLY A 142 -2.21 -26.22 4.81
C GLY A 142 -3.06 -24.94 4.65
N ASN A 143 -2.51 -23.75 4.93
CA ASN A 143 -3.31 -22.51 5.04
C ASN A 143 -3.31 -21.60 3.79
N LEU A 144 -2.83 -22.10 2.66
CA LEU A 144 -2.69 -21.32 1.42
C LEU A 144 -3.95 -21.40 0.55
N PHE A 145 -4.39 -20.27 0.01
CA PHE A 145 -5.42 -20.18 -1.04
C PHE A 145 -4.92 -20.73 -2.38
N MET A 146 -5.84 -21.00 -3.30
CA MET A 146 -5.51 -21.58 -4.62
C MET A 146 -4.59 -20.68 -5.46
N SER A 147 -4.82 -19.37 -5.43
CA SER A 147 -3.97 -18.36 -6.07
C SER A 147 -2.55 -18.41 -5.52
N GLU A 148 -2.41 -18.47 -4.19
CA GLU A 148 -1.12 -18.56 -3.50
C GLU A 148 -0.39 -19.86 -3.83
N ARG A 149 -1.10 -21.00 -3.84
CA ARG A 149 -0.54 -22.31 -4.23
C ARG A 149 -0.10 -22.35 -5.69
N LYS A 150 -0.84 -21.69 -6.58
CA LYS A 150 -0.48 -21.57 -7.99
C LYS A 150 0.79 -20.73 -8.12
N TRP A 151 0.78 -19.52 -7.57
CA TRP A 151 1.94 -18.62 -7.59
C TRP A 151 3.20 -19.28 -6.99
N LEU A 152 3.06 -19.99 -5.87
CA LEU A 152 4.13 -20.74 -5.23
C LEU A 152 4.71 -21.84 -6.12
N ARG A 153 3.87 -22.57 -6.85
CA ARG A 153 4.33 -23.56 -7.83
C ARG A 153 5.08 -22.89 -8.96
N ASP A 154 4.55 -21.78 -9.47
CA ASP A 154 5.12 -21.05 -10.60
C ASP A 154 6.48 -20.40 -10.25
N ASN A 155 6.73 -20.10 -8.97
CA ASN A 155 7.95 -19.43 -8.48
C ASN A 155 8.82 -20.32 -7.58
N ILE A 156 8.61 -21.64 -7.56
CA ILE A 156 9.29 -22.53 -6.59
C ILE A 156 10.82 -22.55 -6.73
N ALA A 157 11.33 -22.35 -7.95
CA ALA A 157 12.77 -22.34 -8.22
C ALA A 157 13.49 -21.17 -7.51
N TYR A 158 12.86 -19.99 -7.46
CA TYR A 158 13.39 -18.80 -6.78
C TYR A 158 13.70 -19.08 -5.30
N PHE A 159 12.79 -19.77 -4.61
CA PHE A 159 12.96 -20.12 -3.19
C PHE A 159 14.00 -21.22 -2.99
N GLN A 160 14.06 -22.20 -3.89
CA GLN A 160 15.05 -23.28 -3.81
C GLN A 160 16.49 -22.80 -4.02
N GLU A 161 16.70 -21.74 -4.79
CA GLU A 161 18.02 -21.12 -4.98
C GLU A 161 18.44 -20.30 -3.74
N LYS A 162 17.51 -19.58 -3.13
CA LYS A 162 17.74 -18.80 -1.90
C LYS A 162 18.06 -19.66 -0.68
N ASP A 163 17.43 -20.82 -0.54
CA ASP A 163 17.71 -21.79 0.55
C ASP A 163 19.12 -22.42 0.46
N ARG A 164 19.84 -22.26 -0.68
CA ARG A 164 21.17 -22.83 -0.93
C ARG A 164 22.32 -21.85 -0.72
N MET A 165 22.03 -20.58 -0.48
CA MET A 165 23.01 -19.52 -0.17
C MET A 165 23.09 -19.27 1.33
#